data_AF-A0A4Q2YSF6-F1
#
_entry.id   AF-A0A4Q2YSF6-F1
#
_cell.length_a   1.000
_cell.length_b   1.000
_cell.length_c   1.000
_cell.angle_alpha   90.00
_cell.angle_beta   90.00
_cell.angle_gamma   90.00
#
_symmetry.space_group_name_H-M   'P 1'
#
loop_
_entity.id
_entity.type
_entity.pdbx_description
1 polymer ?
#
loop_
_entity_poly.entity_id
_entity_poly.type
_entity_poly.pdbx_seq_one_letter_code
_entity_poly.pdbx_strand_id
1 'polypeptide(L)' 'EEVRTTYGADLEIFVEKRFGSNFTIRAVGSNLLNGAKRETFNKFDNQEDQLDRDFDEYELESEKAGPVFQLMARYAF' A
#
# COMPACT_ATOMS: atom_id res chain seq x y z
N GLU A 1 -15.49 16.47 10.93
CA GLU A 1 -14.40 16.05 10.02
C GLU A 1 -14.78 14.77 9.29
N GLU A 2 -14.44 14.68 8.01
CA GLU A 2 -14.55 13.48 7.19
C GLU A 2 -13.19 13.13 6.59
N VAL A 3 -12.82 11.84 6.65
CA VAL A 3 -11.57 11.35 6.06
C VAL A 3 -11.86 10.31 5.00
N ARG A 4 -11.27 10.47 3.82
CA ARG A 4 -11.30 9.48 2.74
C ARG A 4 -9.91 8.98 2.43
N THR A 5 -9.68 7.70 2.67
CA THR A 5 -8.44 7.01 2.32
C THR A 5 -8.61 6.20 1.05
N THR A 6 -7.66 6.29 0.13
CA THR A 6 -7.59 5.48 -1.08
C THR A 6 -6.20 4.87 -1.23
N TYR A 7 -6.15 3.66 -1.78
CA TYR A 7 -4.90 2.92 -2.00
C TYR A 7 -4.65 2.76 -3.49
N GLY A 8 -3.40 3.01 -3.91
CA GLY A 8 -2.92 2.59 -5.22
C GLY A 8 -2.91 1.07 -5.34
N ALA A 9 -2.99 0.57 -6.58
CA ALA A 9 -2.84 -0.85 -6.84
C ALA A 9 -1.42 -1.33 -6.46
N ASP A 10 -1.34 -2.60 -6.07
CA ASP A 10 -0.09 -3.31 -5.83
C ASP A 10 0.10 -4.41 -6.89
N LEU A 11 1.34 -4.60 -7.34
CA LEU A 11 1.75 -5.74 -8.15
C LEU A 11 2.83 -6.48 -7.38
N GLU A 12 2.55 -7.73 -7.10
CA GLU A 12 3.48 -8.68 -6.52
C GLU A 12 3.75 -9.82 -7.52
N ILE A 13 5.02 -10.16 -7.69
CA ILE A 13 5.46 -11.29 -8.51
C ILE A 13 6.45 -12.12 -7.71
N PHE A 14 6.37 -13.45 -7.84
CA PHE A 14 7.39 -14.35 -7.32
C PHE A 14 7.88 -15.33 -8.38
N VAL A 15 9.16 -15.69 -8.25
CA VAL A 15 9.79 -16.79 -9.00
C VAL A 15 10.37 -17.77 -8.00
N GLU A 16 10.07 -19.05 -8.19
CA GLU A 16 10.58 -20.13 -7.36
C GLU A 16 11.32 -21.18 -8.19
N LYS A 17 12.45 -21.65 -7.67
CA LYS A 17 13.20 -22.77 -8.23
C LYS A 17 13.50 -23.80 -7.15
N ARG A 18 13.11 -25.04 -7.42
CA ARG A 18 13.51 -26.21 -6.64
C ARG A 18 14.74 -26.89 -7.28
N PHE A 19 15.69 -27.25 -6.45
CA PHE A 19 16.88 -28.04 -6.77
C PHE A 19 16.79 -29.38 -6.05
N GLY A 20 16.72 -30.46 -6.82
CA GLY A 20 16.51 -31.81 -6.26
C GLY A 20 15.22 -31.91 -5.45
N SER A 21 15.22 -32.77 -4.43
CA SER A 21 14.06 -32.96 -3.56
C SER A 21 14.07 -32.08 -2.31
N ASN A 22 15.19 -31.44 -1.98
CA ASN A 22 15.46 -30.92 -0.64
C ASN A 22 15.82 -29.43 -0.58
N PHE A 23 15.99 -28.74 -1.71
CA PHE A 23 16.36 -27.32 -1.69
C PHE A 23 15.48 -26.47 -2.61
N THR A 24 15.01 -25.33 -2.11
CA THR A 24 14.18 -24.38 -2.86
C THR A 24 14.65 -22.94 -2.61
N ILE A 25 14.71 -22.14 -3.67
CA ILE A 25 14.94 -20.69 -3.60
C ILE A 25 13.71 -19.98 -4.17
N ARG A 26 13.24 -18.93 -3.49
CA ARG A 26 12.18 -18.05 -3.96
C ARG A 26 12.63 -16.59 -3.90
N ALA A 27 12.46 -15.88 -5.01
CA ALA A 27 12.56 -14.42 -5.08
C ALA A 27 11.15 -13.83 -5.19
N VAL A 28 10.89 -12.76 -4.44
CA VAL A 28 9.62 -12.02 -4.44
C VAL A 28 9.93 -10.54 -4.67
N GLY A 29 9.15 -9.90 -5.55
CA GLY A 29 9.11 -8.45 -5.72
C GLY A 29 7.69 -7.97 -5.45
N SER A 30 7.52 -7.05 -4.51
CA SER A 30 6.24 -6.47 -4.08
C SER A 30 6.25 -4.96 -4.30
N ASN A 31 5.07 -4.33 -4.36
CA ASN A 31 4.91 -2.90 -4.64
C ASN A 31 5.57 -2.44 -5.95
N LEU A 32 5.46 -3.28 -6.99
CA LEU A 32 6.08 -3.02 -8.29
C LEU A 32 5.36 -1.92 -9.10
N LEU A 33 4.17 -1.49 -8.67
CA LEU A 33 3.42 -0.37 -9.26
C LEU A 33 3.64 0.96 -8.55
N ASN A 34 4.46 1.02 -7.50
CA ASN A 34 4.65 2.22 -6.68
C ASN A 34 3.31 2.75 -6.13
N GLY A 35 2.56 1.84 -5.50
CA GLY A 35 1.31 2.14 -4.83
C GLY A 35 1.50 3.17 -3.72
N ALA A 36 0.51 4.04 -3.56
CA ALA A 36 0.51 5.09 -2.54
C ALA A 36 -0.80 5.04 -1.76
N LYS A 37 -0.74 5.25 -0.45
CA LYS A 37 -1.89 5.65 0.34
C LYS A 37 -2.12 7.14 0.11
N ARG A 38 -3.37 7.53 -0.17
CA ARG A 38 -3.77 8.94 -0.29
C ARG A 38 -4.94 9.20 0.62
N GLU A 39 -4.87 10.30 1.35
CA GLU A 39 -5.88 10.68 2.33
C GLU A 39 -6.37 12.09 2.02
N THR A 40 -7.68 12.27 2.10
CA THR A 40 -8.35 13.56 1.95
C THR A 40 -9.10 13.83 3.23
N PHE A 41 -8.78 14.94 3.88
CA PHE A 41 -9.39 15.38 5.13
C PHE A 41 -10.25 16.61 4.86
N ASN A 42 -11.54 16.49 5.16
CA ASN A 42 -12.49 17.58 5.12
C ASN A 42 -12.81 17.98 6.57
N LYS A 43 -12.29 19.11 7.05
CA LYS A 43 -12.60 19.63 8.39
C LYS A 43 -13.73 20.65 8.29
N PHE A 44 -14.64 20.56 9.25
CA PHE A 44 -15.87 21.34 9.34
C PHE A 44 -16.01 21.79 10.79
N ASP A 45 -16.50 23.01 11.02
CA ASP A 45 -16.75 23.54 12.36
C ASP A 45 -17.95 22.85 13.01
N ASN A 46 -19.02 22.64 12.23
CA ASN A 46 -20.23 21.97 12.70
C ASN A 46 -20.92 21.11 11.60
N GLN A 47 -22.09 20.55 11.93
CA GLN A 47 -22.80 19.62 11.04
C GLN A 47 -23.52 20.30 9.87
N GLU A 48 -23.95 21.56 10.01
CA GLU A 48 -24.53 22.35 8.92
C GLU A 48 -23.49 22.58 7.83
N ASP A 49 -22.29 23.02 8.22
CA ASP A 49 -21.15 23.21 7.32
C ASP A 49 -20.77 21.91 6.59
N GLN A 50 -20.86 20.77 7.27
CA GLN A 50 -20.62 19.46 6.67
C GLN A 50 -21.66 19.10 5.60
N LEU A 51 -22.93 19.44 5.82
CA LEU A 51 -24.02 19.22 4.86
C LEU A 51 -23.89 20.16 3.67
N ASP A 52 -23.55 21.42 3.93
CA ASP A 52 -23.40 22.48 2.92
C ASP A 52 -22.05 22.44 2.20
N ARG A 53 -21.12 21.59 2.65
CA ARG A 53 -19.74 21.47 2.17
C ARG A 53 -18.96 22.78 2.33
N ASP A 54 -19.18 23.50 3.43
CA ASP A 54 -18.41 24.68 3.83
C ASP A 54 -17.20 24.26 4.68
N PHE A 55 -16.00 24.29 4.10
CA PHE A 55 -14.82 23.71 4.73
C PHE A 55 -14.08 24.73 5.60
N ASP A 56 -13.78 24.36 6.85
CA ASP A 56 -12.83 25.10 7.69
C ASP A 56 -11.38 24.83 7.23
N GLU A 57 -11.06 23.56 6.96
CA GLU A 57 -9.77 23.15 6.41
C GLU A 57 -9.91 21.95 5.47
N TYR A 58 -9.11 21.94 4.41
CA TYR A 58 -9.02 20.85 3.44
C TYR A 58 -7.57 20.42 3.25
N GLU A 59 -7.26 19.17 3.60
CA GLU A 59 -5.90 18.63 3.56
C GLU A 59 -5.80 17.39 2.66
N LEU A 60 -4.68 17.29 1.95
CA LEU A 60 -4.33 16.17 1.08
C LEU A 60 -2.99 15.58 1.49
N GLU A 61 -3.00 14.32 1.91
CA GLU A 61 -1.79 13.59 2.25
C GLU A 61 -1.53 12.44 1.28
N SER A 62 -0.24 12.14 1.06
CA SER A 62 0.20 11.00 0.27
C SER A 62 1.40 10.34 0.92
N GLU A 63 1.28 9.04 1.19
CA GLU A 63 2.35 8.21 1.71
C GLU A 63 2.73 7.14 0.69
N LYS A 64 4.03 7.00 0.42
CA LYS A 64 4.57 6.07 -0.58
C LYS A 64 5.59 5.13 0.06
N ALA A 65 5.42 3.84 -0.18
CA ALA A 65 6.49 2.87 0.01
C ALA A 65 7.16 2.61 -1.34
N GLY A 66 8.47 2.31 -1.34
CA GLY A 66 9.18 1.84 -2.53
C GLY A 66 8.92 0.36 -2.81
N PRO A 67 9.44 -0.19 -3.92
CA PRO A 67 9.40 -1.62 -4.17
C PRO A 67 10.19 -2.39 -3.10
N VAL A 68 9.69 -3.57 -2.73
CA VAL A 68 10.32 -4.46 -1.74
C VAL A 68 10.77 -5.73 -2.44
N PHE A 69 12.00 -6.15 -2.16
CA PHE A 69 12.58 -7.39 -2.69
C PHE A 69 12.92 -8.34 -1.56
N GLN A 70 12.43 -9.57 -1.64
CA GLN A 70 12.69 -10.62 -0.66
C GLN A 70 13.28 -11.85 -1.33
N LEU A 71 14.32 -12.41 -0.71
CA LEU A 71 14.94 -13.67 -1.11
C LEU A 71 14.83 -14.68 0.03
N MET A 72 14.30 -15.87 -0.27
CA MET A 72 14.16 -16.96 0.68
C MET A 72 14.81 -18.23 0.15
N ALA A 73 15.49 -18.96 1.01
CA ALA A 73 15.99 -20.30 0.74
C ALA A 73 15.43 -21.27 1.79
N ARG A 74 14.97 -22.44 1.34
CA ARG A 74 14.47 -23.50 2.20
C ARG A 74 15.24 -24.79 1.90
N TYR A 75 15.75 -25.42 2.96
CA TYR A 75 16.34 -26.75 2.92
C TYR A 75 15.50 -27.71 3.76
N ALA A 76 15.25 -28.91 3.24
CA ALA A 76 14.55 -30.00 3.93
C ALA A 76 15.53 -31.14 4.20
N PHE A 77 15.71 -31.48 5.48
CA PHE A 77 16.60 -32.54 5.98
C PHE A 77 15.90 -33.89 5.99
#